data_AF-A0A0D2HAJ2-F1
#
_entry.id   AF-A0A0D2HAJ2-F1
#
_cell.length_a   1.000
_cell.length_b   1.000
_cell.length_c   1.000
_cell.angle_alpha   90.00
_cell.angle_beta   90.00
_cell.angle_gamma   90.00
#
_symmetry.space_group_name_H-M   'P 1'
#
loop_
_entity.id
_entity.type
_entity.pdbx_description
1 polymer ?
#
loop_
_entity_poly.entity_id
_entity_poly.type
_entity_poly.pdbx_seq_one_letter_code
_entity_poly.pdbx_strand_id
1 'polypeptide(L)'
;MESGLMNPGLEISVDTELTRPSVGSEASRPVKIRMPPYNHSIHLIQYVEFAIGHDQHYFRRQHIRARVTQMYQNPESPQSKDRGWLCFWLAVLAVGELHNSNGGTSTDNGLGLDRSLALQEKEPPGADYYHQSVAFLQQVAENPDVQYIETLCLLAIYAFSMDKINTAYMYNGLGLRAALSLGLHRSPLDFPSEGSDLRIAECEHQRRVFWTVYYQDLLTSSTTGRPWGILDDEITIEYADSSRLSGDSIMEFFDSEESNAHLELMRLRGQAYSSLYGYAGTAINPYSHISLFNFDLGNSLSQQHLDKMDEFHQGLVAWQQELSEKLKLARSLNGSMLNLSRVTANLHLIYHQTILVLLRPALVNIHNDRFEARSKEHSETIDANPGPKSMLRGFYNASLESARETASILEWLQYQGALSTYSYFDASYAFTAAIVLHLAKTMRSFVYRNQDALQFTDEDQNALDTICCILRQQSLAGNVPAKYFDRQLRLLENNLQALQTALDNHVSLDDLNFDLDYLGPELHSLSDNVDTSLPAGP
;
A
#
# COMPACT_ATOMS: atom_id res chain seq x y z
N MET A 1 -6.78 15.25 -42.11
CA MET A 1 -5.50 15.08 -42.83
C MET A 1 -4.44 15.59 -41.87
N GLU A 2 -3.54 14.83 -41.27
CA GLU A 2 -2.94 13.55 -41.65
C GLU A 2 -3.03 12.56 -40.48
N SER A 3 -3.74 11.45 -40.69
CA SER A 3 -3.53 10.22 -39.95
C SER A 3 -2.28 9.53 -40.52
N GLY A 4 -1.13 10.20 -40.34
CA GLY A 4 0.17 9.60 -40.64
C GLY A 4 0.37 8.44 -39.68
N LEU A 5 0.45 7.23 -40.23
CA LEU A 5 0.87 6.02 -39.54
C LEU A 5 2.18 6.31 -38.78
N MET A 6 2.08 6.62 -37.48
CA MET A 6 3.25 6.76 -36.63
C MET A 6 3.92 5.39 -36.56
N ASN A 7 5.13 5.32 -37.12
CA ASN A 7 5.89 4.09 -37.33
C ASN A 7 6.01 3.26 -36.04
N PRO A 8 5.66 1.96 -36.05
CA PRO A 8 5.97 1.07 -34.94
C PRO A 8 7.49 0.88 -34.85
N GLY A 9 8.09 1.21 -33.70
CA GLY A 9 9.49 0.95 -33.40
C GLY A 9 10.46 2.11 -33.66
N LEU A 10 10.04 3.36 -33.40
CA LEU A 10 10.96 4.50 -33.42
C LEU A 10 12.00 4.36 -32.29
N GLU A 11 13.28 4.48 -32.60
CA GLU A 11 14.37 4.35 -31.64
C GLU A 11 14.98 5.73 -31.37
N ILE A 12 15.01 6.15 -30.10
CA ILE A 12 15.70 7.36 -29.66
C ILE A 12 17.03 6.93 -29.04
N SER A 13 18.14 7.42 -29.59
CA SER A 13 19.46 7.28 -28.98
C SER A 13 19.80 8.53 -28.19
N VAL A 14 20.08 8.37 -26.89
CA VAL A 14 20.50 9.44 -25.99
C VAL A 14 21.95 9.20 -25.58
N ASP A 15 22.79 10.19 -25.87
CA ASP A 15 24.19 10.16 -25.44
C ASP A 15 24.29 10.33 -23.93
N THR A 16 25.14 9.51 -23.30
CA THR A 16 25.42 9.53 -21.88
C THR A 16 26.59 10.49 -21.61
N GLU A 17 26.33 11.80 -21.59
CA GLU A 17 27.32 12.74 -21.10
C GLU A 17 27.42 12.67 -19.57
N LEU A 18 28.57 12.20 -19.06
CA LEU A 18 28.97 12.43 -17.67
C LEU A 18 29.46 13.87 -17.55
N THR A 19 28.88 14.62 -16.62
CA THR A 19 29.43 15.87 -16.13
C THR A 19 30.85 15.63 -15.60
N ARG A 20 31.84 16.08 -16.39
CA ARG A 20 33.32 16.00 -16.27
C ARG A 20 33.95 14.67 -16.73
N PRO A 21 34.82 14.69 -17.76
CA PRO A 21 35.67 13.55 -18.08
C PRO A 21 36.78 13.44 -17.04
N SER A 22 36.75 12.38 -16.22
CA SER A 22 37.97 11.87 -15.61
C SER A 22 38.85 11.30 -16.72
N VAL A 23 40.13 11.70 -16.73
CA VAL A 23 41.12 11.23 -17.72
C VAL A 23 41.24 9.70 -17.58
N GLY A 24 40.66 8.97 -18.54
CA GLY A 24 40.75 7.51 -18.62
C GLY A 24 39.43 6.72 -18.62
N SER A 25 38.25 7.35 -18.61
CA SER A 25 36.98 6.60 -18.66
C SER A 25 36.68 6.07 -20.07
N GLU A 26 36.34 4.78 -20.16
CA GLU A 26 35.78 4.15 -21.37
C GLU A 26 34.61 4.98 -21.91
N ALA A 27 34.55 5.14 -23.24
CA ALA A 27 33.47 5.87 -23.91
C ALA A 27 32.12 5.24 -23.52
N SER A 28 31.29 6.01 -22.81
CA SER A 28 29.97 5.59 -22.37
C SER A 28 29.10 5.28 -23.59
N ARG A 29 28.51 4.07 -23.63
CA ARG A 29 27.65 3.65 -24.75
C ARG A 29 26.34 4.45 -24.69
N PRO A 30 25.82 4.95 -25.83
CA PRO A 30 24.54 5.66 -25.86
C PRO A 30 23.42 4.73 -25.39
N VAL A 31 22.52 5.25 -24.55
CA VAL A 31 21.34 4.51 -24.12
C VAL A 31 20.30 4.63 -25.23
N LYS A 32 19.91 3.48 -25.78
CA LYS A 32 18.90 3.39 -26.83
C LYS A 32 17.56 3.02 -26.22
N ILE A 33 16.55 3.85 -26.48
CA ILE A 33 15.17 3.61 -26.07
C ILE A 33 14.38 3.23 -27.31
N ARG A 34 13.76 2.06 -27.29
CA ARG A 34 12.75 1.71 -28.28
C ARG A 34 11.41 2.28 -27.84
N MET A 35 10.89 3.26 -28.58
CA MET A 35 9.61 3.86 -28.24
C MET A 35 8.46 2.88 -28.56
N PRO A 36 7.52 2.69 -27.61
CA PRO A 36 6.26 2.03 -27.92
C PRO A 36 5.45 2.81 -28.96
N PRO A 37 4.42 2.21 -29.58
CA PRO A 37 3.50 2.95 -30.43
C PRO A 37 2.81 4.10 -29.67
N TYR A 38 2.62 5.26 -30.30
CA TYR A 38 1.98 6.44 -29.69
C TYR A 38 0.66 6.12 -28.98
N ASN A 39 -0.24 5.39 -29.67
CA ASN A 39 -1.53 5.01 -29.11
C ASN A 39 -1.40 4.15 -27.85
N HIS A 40 -0.39 3.28 -27.80
CA HIS A 40 -0.12 2.46 -26.63
C HIS A 40 0.37 3.33 -25.47
N SER A 41 1.29 4.28 -25.70
CA SER A 41 1.70 5.24 -24.65
C SER A 41 0.54 6.05 -24.10
N ILE A 42 -0.33 6.60 -24.96
CA ILE A 42 -1.50 7.37 -24.51
C ILE A 42 -2.47 6.49 -23.72
N HIS A 43 -2.64 5.23 -24.13
CA HIS A 43 -3.47 4.27 -23.45
C HIS A 43 -2.94 3.93 -22.04
N LEU A 44 -1.64 3.72 -21.89
CA LEU A 44 -1.01 3.47 -20.59
C LEU A 44 -1.14 4.68 -19.65
N ILE A 45 -1.01 5.90 -20.16
CA ILE A 45 -1.26 7.13 -19.38
C ILE A 45 -2.69 7.17 -18.85
N GLN A 46 -3.67 6.79 -19.68
CA GLN A 46 -5.07 6.70 -19.25
C GLN A 46 -5.28 5.66 -18.14
N TYR A 47 -4.56 4.53 -18.17
CA TYR A 47 -4.61 3.54 -17.09
C TYR A 47 -4.04 4.07 -15.78
N VAL A 48 -2.93 4.83 -15.82
CA VAL A 48 -2.39 5.47 -14.61
C VAL A 48 -3.40 6.46 -14.02
N GLU A 49 -4.02 7.28 -14.87
CA GLU A 49 -5.08 8.22 -14.45
C GLU A 49 -6.27 7.51 -13.78
N PHE A 50 -6.74 6.41 -14.38
CA PHE A 50 -7.85 5.63 -13.83
C PHE A 50 -7.50 4.90 -12.54
N ALA A 51 -6.28 4.36 -12.44
CA ALA A 51 -5.88 3.51 -11.33
C ALA A 51 -5.47 4.30 -10.07
N ILE A 52 -4.71 5.39 -10.24
CA ILE A 52 -4.10 6.12 -9.11
C ILE A 52 -4.27 7.64 -9.19
N GLY A 53 -4.76 8.19 -10.31
CA GLY A 53 -4.77 9.64 -10.54
C GLY A 53 -5.73 10.43 -9.64
N HIS A 54 -6.75 9.76 -9.12
CA HIS A 54 -7.71 10.33 -8.18
C HIS A 54 -7.27 10.15 -6.71
N ASP A 55 -6.42 9.16 -6.42
CA ASP A 55 -5.88 8.93 -5.07
C ASP A 55 -5.00 10.11 -4.66
N GLN A 56 -4.06 10.49 -5.53
CA GLN A 56 -3.13 11.61 -5.39
C GLN A 56 -2.67 12.11 -6.77
N HIS A 57 -1.96 13.24 -6.83
CA HIS A 57 -1.57 13.91 -8.07
C HIS A 57 -0.15 13.54 -8.52
N TYR A 58 -0.05 12.82 -9.63
CA TYR A 58 1.25 12.37 -10.16
C TYR A 58 1.78 13.18 -11.34
N PHE A 59 0.89 13.84 -12.09
CA PHE A 59 1.24 14.66 -13.25
C PHE A 59 0.05 15.47 -13.76
N ARG A 60 0.35 16.53 -14.51
CA ARG A 60 -0.64 17.32 -15.26
C ARG A 60 -1.13 16.57 -16.51
N ARG A 61 -2.44 16.35 -16.58
CA ARG A 61 -3.09 15.43 -17.54
C ARG A 61 -3.00 15.88 -18.99
N GLN A 62 -3.28 17.13 -19.29
CA GLN A 62 -3.16 17.64 -20.66
C GLN A 62 -1.70 17.87 -21.03
N HIS A 63 -0.91 18.37 -20.08
CA HIS A 63 0.52 18.62 -20.27
C HIS A 63 1.29 17.36 -20.70
N ILE A 64 1.11 16.22 -20.02
CA ILE A 64 1.81 14.98 -20.38
C ILE A 64 1.43 14.51 -21.79
N ARG A 65 0.15 14.59 -22.17
CA ARG A 65 -0.32 14.21 -23.51
C ARG A 65 0.26 15.11 -24.59
N ALA A 66 0.35 16.41 -24.33
CA ALA A 66 0.97 17.38 -25.23
C ALA A 66 2.47 17.09 -25.41
N ARG A 67 3.20 16.81 -24.31
CA ARG A 67 4.63 16.46 -24.35
C ARG A 67 4.89 15.15 -25.07
N VAL A 68 4.07 14.12 -24.85
CA VAL A 68 4.15 12.86 -25.62
C VAL A 68 3.89 13.13 -27.10
N THR A 69 2.84 13.89 -27.44
CA THR A 69 2.55 14.22 -28.85
C THR A 69 3.72 14.95 -29.52
N GLN A 70 4.32 15.92 -28.83
CA GLN A 70 5.51 16.63 -29.30
C GLN A 70 6.70 15.67 -29.53
N MET A 71 6.92 14.74 -28.60
CA MET A 71 8.01 13.76 -28.68
C MET A 71 7.87 12.82 -29.88
N TYR A 72 6.65 12.35 -30.18
CA TYR A 72 6.43 11.49 -31.35
C TYR A 72 6.47 12.26 -32.68
N GLN A 73 6.14 13.56 -32.67
CA GLN A 73 6.25 14.41 -33.87
C GLN A 73 7.71 14.78 -34.17
N ASN A 74 8.51 15.09 -33.14
CA ASN A 74 9.88 15.58 -33.26
C ASN A 74 10.85 14.83 -32.32
N PRO A 75 11.09 13.52 -32.53
CA PRO A 75 11.87 12.66 -31.63
C PRO A 75 13.33 13.10 -31.46
N GLU A 76 13.90 13.72 -32.49
CA GLU A 76 15.29 14.20 -32.48
C GLU A 76 15.47 15.56 -31.79
N SER A 77 14.39 16.20 -31.33
CA SER A 77 14.48 17.49 -30.65
C SER A 77 15.17 17.36 -29.28
N PRO A 78 15.94 18.39 -28.84
CA PRO A 78 16.57 18.38 -27.52
C PRO A 78 15.59 18.15 -26.37
N GLN A 79 14.37 18.68 -26.49
CA GLN A 79 13.32 18.53 -25.47
C GLN A 79 12.72 17.11 -25.41
N SER A 80 12.85 16.33 -26.49
CA SER A 80 12.40 14.93 -26.56
C SER A 80 13.48 13.96 -26.08
N LYS A 81 14.74 14.35 -26.26
CA LYS A 81 15.93 13.65 -25.73
C LYS A 81 16.31 14.08 -24.31
N ASP A 82 15.53 14.97 -23.70
CA ASP A 82 15.76 15.40 -22.33
C ASP A 82 15.70 14.20 -21.37
N ARG A 83 16.73 14.06 -20.53
CA ARG A 83 16.89 12.89 -19.67
C ARG A 83 15.83 12.83 -18.57
N GLY A 84 15.46 13.98 -18.01
CA GLY A 84 14.43 14.08 -16.97
C GLY A 84 13.06 13.68 -17.53
N TRP A 85 12.71 14.21 -18.69
CA TRP A 85 11.49 13.87 -19.41
C TRP A 85 11.40 12.38 -19.75
N LEU A 86 12.45 11.79 -20.32
CA LEU A 86 12.44 10.37 -20.68
C LEU A 86 12.35 9.47 -19.46
N CYS A 87 13.03 9.83 -18.37
CA CYS A 87 12.90 9.15 -17.08
C CYS A 87 11.44 9.18 -16.60
N PHE A 88 10.86 10.38 -16.49
CA PHE A 88 9.48 10.58 -16.07
C PHE A 88 8.48 9.79 -16.93
N TRP A 89 8.56 9.93 -18.26
CA TRP A 89 7.65 9.26 -19.19
C TRP A 89 7.74 7.74 -19.09
N LEU A 90 8.95 7.17 -19.03
CA LEU A 90 9.14 5.72 -18.85
C LEU A 90 8.59 5.23 -17.51
N ALA A 91 8.74 6.01 -16.42
CA ALA A 91 8.14 5.69 -15.14
C ALA A 91 6.60 5.65 -15.21
N VAL A 92 5.98 6.62 -15.91
CA VAL A 92 4.53 6.61 -16.17
C VAL A 92 4.11 5.36 -16.95
N LEU A 93 4.85 4.99 -18.00
CA LEU A 93 4.54 3.79 -18.78
C LEU A 93 4.68 2.51 -17.95
N ALA A 94 5.70 2.41 -17.10
CA ALA A 94 5.90 1.26 -16.21
C ALA A 94 4.69 1.08 -15.29
N VAL A 95 4.24 2.16 -14.62
CA VAL A 95 3.05 2.13 -13.75
C VAL A 95 1.77 1.86 -14.56
N GLY A 96 1.67 2.37 -15.79
CA GLY A 96 0.53 2.10 -16.67
C GLY A 96 0.42 0.62 -17.06
N GLU A 97 1.54 0.00 -17.43
CA GLU A 97 1.57 -1.42 -17.84
C GLU A 97 1.24 -2.35 -16.66
N LEU A 98 1.70 -1.98 -15.46
CA LEU A 98 1.43 -2.67 -14.20
C LEU A 98 -0.08 -2.79 -13.94
N HIS A 99 -0.84 -1.72 -14.24
CA HIS A 99 -2.29 -1.68 -14.01
C HIS A 99 -3.12 -2.17 -15.20
N ASN A 100 -2.61 -2.03 -16.43
CA ASN A 100 -3.24 -2.55 -17.65
C ASN A 100 -3.41 -4.08 -17.60
N SER A 101 -2.41 -4.78 -17.07
CA SER A 101 -2.37 -6.25 -17.05
C SER A 101 -3.33 -6.93 -16.06
N ASN A 102 -4.20 -6.18 -15.37
CA ASN A 102 -5.24 -6.70 -14.48
C ASN A 102 -6.35 -7.47 -15.24
N GLY A 103 -6.46 -7.31 -16.57
CA GLY A 103 -7.50 -7.89 -17.40
C GLY A 103 -6.99 -8.85 -18.48
N GLY A 104 -6.57 -10.06 -18.09
CA GLY A 104 -6.55 -11.21 -19.00
C GLY A 104 -5.18 -11.71 -19.45
N THR A 105 -5.12 -13.04 -19.49
CA THR A 105 -4.25 -13.90 -20.31
C THR A 105 -3.21 -13.16 -21.12
N SER A 106 -1.94 -13.46 -20.82
CA SER A 106 -0.81 -13.22 -21.70
C SER A 106 -1.21 -13.60 -23.12
N THR A 107 -1.55 -12.60 -23.95
CA THR A 107 -1.52 -12.78 -25.38
C THR A 107 -0.04 -12.84 -25.68
N ASP A 108 0.43 -14.08 -25.70
CA ASP A 108 1.72 -14.51 -26.19
C ASP A 108 1.85 -14.00 -27.63
N ASN A 109 2.19 -12.72 -27.77
CA ASN A 109 2.58 -12.12 -29.03
C ASN A 109 3.96 -12.70 -29.32
N GLY A 110 3.93 -13.82 -30.05
CA GLY A 110 5.06 -14.67 -30.36
C GLY A 110 6.35 -13.92 -30.66
N LEU A 111 7.27 -14.00 -29.70
CA LEU A 111 8.68 -14.14 -29.97
C LEU A 111 9.12 -15.36 -29.17
N GLY A 112 9.03 -16.53 -29.83
CA GLY A 112 9.51 -17.78 -29.29
C GLY A 112 11.00 -17.66 -28.95
N LEU A 113 11.29 -17.52 -27.67
CA LEU A 113 12.60 -17.85 -27.13
C LEU A 113 12.39 -18.62 -25.83
N ASP A 114 12.76 -19.89 -25.92
CA ASP A 114 13.03 -20.85 -24.86
C ASP A 114 12.10 -20.95 -23.64
N ARG A 115 11.26 -21.98 -23.70
CA ARG A 115 10.53 -22.59 -22.58
C ARG A 115 11.45 -23.14 -21.46
N SER A 116 12.77 -22.99 -21.56
CA SER A 116 13.75 -23.41 -20.57
C SER A 116 14.12 -22.33 -19.54
N LEU A 117 13.57 -21.11 -19.63
CA LEU A 117 13.76 -20.03 -18.65
C LEU A 117 12.58 -19.88 -17.66
N ALA A 118 11.61 -20.80 -17.65
CA ALA A 118 10.44 -20.77 -16.77
C ALA A 118 10.74 -20.88 -15.26
N LEU A 119 12.01 -20.93 -14.86
CA LEU A 119 12.49 -20.88 -13.47
C LEU A 119 12.97 -19.48 -13.04
N GLN A 120 12.97 -18.48 -13.92
CA GLN A 120 13.13 -17.08 -13.50
C GLN A 120 11.80 -16.53 -13.02
N GLU A 121 11.78 -15.97 -11.80
CA GLU A 121 10.64 -15.21 -11.31
C GLU A 121 10.30 -14.13 -12.35
N LYS A 122 9.11 -14.25 -12.95
CA LYS A 122 8.65 -13.31 -13.95
C LYS A 122 8.41 -11.97 -13.26
N GLU A 123 9.18 -10.95 -13.64
CA GLU A 123 8.99 -9.60 -13.11
C GLU A 123 7.60 -9.06 -13.47
N PRO A 124 7.07 -8.11 -12.67
CA PRO A 124 5.79 -7.48 -12.97
C PRO A 124 5.75 -6.84 -14.36
N PRO A 125 4.58 -6.75 -15.00
CA PRO A 125 4.40 -6.05 -16.26
C PRO A 125 4.89 -4.59 -16.17
N GLY A 126 5.67 -4.16 -17.17
CA GLY A 126 6.28 -2.82 -17.21
C GLY A 126 7.73 -2.75 -16.71
N ALA A 127 8.33 -3.88 -16.32
CA ALA A 127 9.67 -3.91 -15.70
C ALA A 127 10.75 -3.34 -16.63
N ASP A 128 10.64 -3.59 -17.93
CA ASP A 128 11.54 -3.02 -18.94
C ASP A 128 11.50 -1.48 -18.96
N TYR A 129 10.31 -0.87 -18.84
CA TYR A 129 10.17 0.58 -18.76
C TYR A 129 10.73 1.11 -17.44
N TYR A 130 10.49 0.41 -16.32
CA TYR A 130 11.06 0.76 -15.03
C TYR A 130 12.59 0.76 -15.07
N HIS A 131 13.21 -0.31 -15.58
CA HIS A 131 14.67 -0.41 -15.66
C HIS A 131 15.29 0.66 -16.56
N GLN A 132 14.66 0.93 -17.70
CA GLN A 132 15.08 2.02 -18.57
C GLN A 132 14.92 3.39 -17.88
N SER A 133 13.82 3.63 -17.19
CA SER A 133 13.61 4.85 -16.42
C SER A 133 14.71 5.05 -15.37
N VAL A 134 15.02 4.01 -14.59
CA VAL A 134 16.09 4.04 -13.58
C VAL A 134 17.45 4.32 -14.21
N ALA A 135 17.71 3.88 -15.45
CA ALA A 135 18.94 4.20 -16.17
C ALA A 135 19.07 5.70 -16.54
N PHE A 136 17.95 6.43 -16.64
CA PHE A 136 17.95 7.88 -16.84
C PHE A 136 17.93 8.69 -15.55
N LEU A 137 17.49 8.08 -14.44
CA LEU A 137 17.36 8.74 -13.14
C LEU A 137 18.71 9.27 -12.64
N GLN A 138 18.74 10.56 -12.28
CA GLN A 138 19.85 11.12 -11.53
C GLN A 138 19.80 10.60 -10.10
N GLN A 139 20.88 9.99 -9.59
CA GLN A 139 20.88 9.41 -8.24
C GLN A 139 20.65 10.48 -7.15
N VAL A 140 21.26 11.65 -7.31
CA VAL A 140 21.03 12.84 -6.47
C VAL A 140 21.07 14.06 -7.39
N ALA A 141 19.93 14.70 -7.61
CA ALA A 141 19.85 15.93 -8.38
C ALA A 141 20.37 17.12 -7.55
N GLU A 142 21.37 17.84 -8.06
CA GLU A 142 21.88 19.08 -7.41
C GLU A 142 20.84 20.20 -7.44
N ASN A 143 20.08 20.29 -8.54
CA ASN A 143 19.00 21.23 -8.74
C ASN A 143 17.73 20.44 -9.09
N PRO A 144 17.03 19.86 -8.08
CA PRO A 144 15.82 19.09 -8.34
C PRO A 144 14.71 20.01 -8.87
N ASP A 145 13.84 19.48 -9.72
CA ASP A 145 12.61 20.15 -10.17
C ASP A 145 11.38 19.34 -9.77
N VAL A 146 10.18 19.85 -10.11
CA VAL A 146 8.91 19.19 -9.78
C VAL A 146 8.80 17.82 -10.49
N GLN A 147 9.22 17.73 -11.75
CA GLN A 147 9.17 16.49 -12.52
C GLN A 147 10.06 15.39 -11.91
N TYR A 148 11.20 15.74 -11.33
CA TYR A 148 12.04 14.81 -10.59
C TYR A 148 11.30 14.19 -9.39
N ILE A 149 10.53 14.98 -8.65
CA ILE A 149 9.72 14.51 -7.52
C ILE A 149 8.62 13.56 -8.02
N GLU A 150 7.90 13.94 -9.07
CA GLU A 150 6.85 13.11 -9.70
C GLU A 150 7.41 11.76 -10.17
N THR A 151 8.59 11.79 -10.80
CA THR A 151 9.31 10.60 -11.28
C THR A 151 9.66 9.67 -10.13
N LEU A 152 10.20 10.20 -9.03
CA LEU A 152 10.53 9.43 -7.83
C LEU A 152 9.28 8.77 -7.22
N CYS A 153 8.15 9.48 -7.16
CA CYS A 153 6.89 8.93 -6.66
C CYS A 153 6.39 7.76 -7.53
N LEU A 154 6.46 7.89 -8.86
CA LEU A 154 6.06 6.83 -9.79
C LEU A 154 6.99 5.61 -9.71
N LEU A 155 8.31 5.84 -9.62
CA LEU A 155 9.29 4.77 -9.43
C LEU A 155 9.11 4.07 -8.08
N ALA A 156 8.73 4.78 -7.02
CA ALA A 156 8.45 4.20 -5.73
C ALA A 156 7.24 3.25 -5.77
N ILE A 157 6.14 3.66 -6.43
CA ILE A 157 4.97 2.79 -6.65
C ILE A 157 5.40 1.50 -7.35
N TYR A 158 6.17 1.62 -8.43
CA TYR A 158 6.58 0.44 -9.19
C TYR A 158 7.55 -0.44 -8.37
N ALA A 159 8.47 0.15 -7.60
CA ALA A 159 9.38 -0.59 -6.72
C ALA A 159 8.66 -1.46 -5.70
N PHE A 160 7.50 -1.04 -5.18
CA PHE A 160 6.67 -1.87 -4.30
C PHE A 160 6.17 -3.14 -4.99
N SER A 161 5.79 -3.08 -6.27
CA SER A 161 5.32 -4.26 -7.01
C SER A 161 6.41 -5.33 -7.22
N MET A 162 7.68 -4.91 -7.17
CA MET A 162 8.85 -5.80 -7.23
C MET A 162 9.37 -6.23 -5.85
N ASP A 163 8.63 -5.95 -4.76
CA ASP A 163 9.07 -6.19 -3.38
C ASP A 163 10.38 -5.43 -3.00
N LYS A 164 10.71 -4.38 -3.75
CA LYS A 164 11.88 -3.52 -3.47
C LYS A 164 11.51 -2.40 -2.49
N ILE A 165 10.99 -2.78 -1.32
CA ILE A 165 10.45 -1.86 -0.29
C ILE A 165 11.50 -0.83 0.15
N ASN A 166 12.76 -1.23 0.29
CA ASN A 166 13.86 -0.33 0.63
C ASN A 166 14.08 0.74 -0.45
N THR A 167 14.03 0.34 -1.72
CA THR A 167 14.15 1.26 -2.85
C THR A 167 12.99 2.23 -2.90
N ALA A 168 11.76 1.75 -2.70
CA ALA A 168 10.57 2.61 -2.63
C ALA A 168 10.68 3.65 -1.50
N TYR A 169 11.10 3.23 -0.30
CA TYR A 169 11.35 4.14 0.83
C TYR A 169 12.41 5.19 0.50
N MET A 170 13.52 4.79 -0.15
CA MET A 170 14.56 5.73 -0.56
C MET A 170 14.09 6.73 -1.61
N TYR A 171 13.31 6.30 -2.61
CA TYR A 171 12.75 7.21 -3.62
C TYR A 171 11.77 8.21 -3.01
N ASN A 172 10.87 7.77 -2.13
CA ASN A 172 9.93 8.67 -1.43
C ASN A 172 10.67 9.66 -0.53
N GLY A 173 11.65 9.20 0.24
CA GLY A 173 12.46 10.08 1.09
C GLY A 173 13.29 11.09 0.29
N LEU A 174 13.82 10.69 -0.88
CA LEU A 174 14.54 11.60 -1.79
C LEU A 174 13.59 12.62 -2.42
N GLY A 175 12.40 12.18 -2.85
CA GLY A 175 11.36 13.04 -3.40
C GLY A 175 10.90 14.08 -2.38
N LEU A 176 10.71 13.67 -1.13
CA LEU A 176 10.35 14.58 -0.04
C LEU A 176 11.46 15.60 0.19
N ARG A 177 12.73 15.18 0.31
CA ARG A 177 13.86 16.11 0.46
C ARG A 177 13.98 17.10 -0.71
N ALA A 178 13.73 16.65 -1.94
CA ALA A 178 13.66 17.51 -3.11
C ALA A 178 12.52 18.54 -2.98
N ALA A 179 11.31 18.12 -2.60
CA ALA A 179 10.18 19.02 -2.36
C ALA A 179 10.48 20.06 -1.26
N LEU A 180 11.18 19.65 -0.19
CA LEU A 180 11.60 20.55 0.89
C LEU A 180 12.66 21.55 0.40
N SER A 181 13.61 21.12 -0.42
CA SER A 181 14.65 21.99 -1.01
C SER A 181 14.06 23.06 -1.93
N LEU A 182 12.96 22.75 -2.60
CA LEU A 182 12.17 23.68 -3.42
C LEU A 182 11.21 24.55 -2.59
N GLY A 183 11.08 24.29 -1.28
CA GLY A 183 10.19 25.04 -0.40
C GLY A 183 8.71 24.71 -0.55
N LEU A 184 8.34 23.59 -1.19
CA LEU A 184 6.93 23.28 -1.54
C LEU A 184 6.03 22.99 -0.32
N HIS A 185 6.62 22.76 0.85
CA HIS A 185 5.92 22.58 2.13
C HIS A 185 5.38 23.89 2.72
N ARG A 186 5.84 25.03 2.20
CA ARG A 186 5.47 26.35 2.69
C ARG A 186 4.37 26.92 1.84
N SER A 187 3.40 27.59 2.47
CA SER A 187 2.46 28.40 1.71
C SER A 187 3.26 29.40 0.87
N PRO A 188 2.99 29.52 -0.45
CA PRO A 188 3.57 30.59 -1.23
C PRO A 188 3.23 31.88 -0.50
N LEU A 189 4.24 32.61 -0.01
CA LEU A 189 4.02 33.91 0.66
C LEU A 189 3.02 34.68 -0.21
N ASP A 190 1.90 35.08 0.37
CA ASP A 190 0.84 35.80 -0.32
C ASP A 190 1.47 36.99 -1.04
N PHE A 191 1.79 36.82 -2.31
CA PHE A 191 2.14 37.91 -3.20
C PHE A 191 0.78 38.32 -3.78
N PRO A 192 0.17 39.40 -3.27
CA PRO A 192 -1.12 39.85 -3.76
C PRO A 192 -0.86 40.48 -5.12
N SER A 193 -0.96 39.71 -6.20
CA SER A 193 -0.90 40.25 -7.54
C SER A 193 -1.45 39.23 -8.52
N GLU A 194 -2.69 39.48 -8.98
CA GLU A 194 -3.22 39.11 -10.29
C GLU A 194 -2.44 37.99 -11.01
N GLY A 195 -2.54 36.76 -10.50
CA GLY A 195 -1.88 35.61 -11.12
C GLY A 195 -2.66 35.26 -12.38
N SER A 196 -1.98 35.22 -13.53
CA SER A 196 -2.55 34.60 -14.73
C SER A 196 -3.01 33.17 -14.41
N ASP A 197 -4.02 32.66 -15.14
CA ASP A 197 -4.52 31.28 -14.95
C ASP A 197 -3.38 30.24 -14.98
N LEU A 198 -2.34 30.50 -15.78
CA LEU A 198 -1.11 29.69 -15.85
C LEU A 198 -0.34 29.64 -14.52
N ARG A 199 -0.20 30.78 -13.83
CA ARG A 199 0.48 30.85 -12.54
C ARG A 199 -0.32 30.14 -11.45
N ILE A 200 -1.64 30.26 -11.48
CA ILE A 200 -2.54 29.57 -10.55
C ILE A 200 -2.42 28.06 -10.73
N ALA A 201 -2.49 27.57 -11.97
CA ALA A 201 -2.34 26.15 -12.28
C ALA A 201 -0.97 25.60 -11.86
N GLU A 202 0.12 26.37 -12.03
CA GLU A 202 1.46 25.97 -11.60
C GLU A 202 1.59 25.91 -10.07
N CYS A 203 1.02 26.88 -9.34
CA CYS A 203 0.99 26.83 -7.88
C CYS A 203 0.15 25.65 -7.36
N GLU A 204 -0.98 25.34 -7.99
CA GLU A 204 -1.79 24.18 -7.65
C GLU A 204 -1.06 22.87 -7.93
N HIS A 205 -0.34 22.80 -9.05
CA HIS A 205 0.50 21.66 -9.39
C HIS A 205 1.56 21.36 -8.33
N GLN A 206 2.33 22.38 -7.93
CA GLN A 206 3.37 22.26 -6.90
C GLN A 206 2.81 21.85 -5.54
N ARG A 207 1.66 22.42 -5.15
CA ARG A 207 0.94 22.06 -3.92
C ARG A 207 0.55 20.59 -3.93
N ARG A 208 -0.06 20.12 -5.01
CA ARG A 208 -0.51 18.73 -5.13
C ARG A 208 0.65 17.74 -5.20
N VAL A 209 1.77 18.12 -5.83
CA VAL A 209 3.00 17.30 -5.84
C VAL A 209 3.60 17.18 -4.43
N PHE A 210 3.63 18.26 -3.66
CA PHE A 210 4.06 18.20 -2.25
C PHE A 210 3.19 17.23 -1.44
N TRP A 211 1.87 17.36 -1.53
CA TRP A 211 0.96 16.47 -0.80
C TRP A 211 1.05 15.02 -1.25
N THR A 212 1.30 14.78 -2.54
CA THR A 212 1.49 13.42 -3.09
C THR A 212 2.72 12.76 -2.50
N VAL A 213 3.86 13.46 -2.46
CA VAL A 213 5.09 12.89 -1.88
C VAL A 213 4.99 12.75 -0.36
N TYR A 214 4.30 13.66 0.33
CA TYR A 214 3.97 13.53 1.75
C TYR A 214 3.11 12.28 2.02
N TYR A 215 2.04 12.09 1.24
CA TYR A 215 1.16 10.91 1.32
C TYR A 215 1.96 9.62 1.14
N GLN A 216 2.81 9.54 0.12
CA GLN A 216 3.58 8.34 -0.17
C GLN A 216 4.67 8.05 0.87
N ASP A 217 5.38 9.08 1.35
CA ASP A 217 6.39 8.92 2.40
C ASP A 217 5.74 8.40 3.69
N LEU A 218 4.59 8.96 4.08
CA LEU A 218 3.86 8.53 5.27
C LEU A 218 3.25 7.13 5.11
N LEU A 219 2.66 6.83 3.95
CA LEU A 219 2.13 5.49 3.64
C LEU A 219 3.24 4.43 3.69
N THR A 220 4.41 4.73 3.11
CA THR A 220 5.56 3.83 3.13
C THR A 220 6.11 3.64 4.54
N SER A 221 6.32 4.75 5.25
CA SER A 221 6.92 4.76 6.59
C SER A 221 6.04 4.03 7.60
N SER A 222 4.74 4.34 7.62
CA SER A 222 3.77 3.66 8.50
C SER A 222 3.58 2.18 8.15
N THR A 223 3.70 1.79 6.87
CA THR A 223 3.57 0.38 6.48
C THR A 223 4.83 -0.45 6.79
N THR A 224 6.00 0.19 6.87
CA THR A 224 7.29 -0.49 7.08
C THR A 224 7.87 -0.29 8.48
N GLY A 225 7.16 0.40 9.37
CA GLY A 225 7.61 0.70 10.74
C GLY A 225 8.78 1.69 10.79
N ARG A 226 8.93 2.56 9.78
CA ARG A 226 10.02 3.54 9.67
C ARG A 226 9.55 4.94 10.08
N PRO A 227 10.47 5.82 10.50
CA PRO A 227 10.15 7.23 10.65
C PRO A 227 9.92 7.89 9.28
N TRP A 228 8.96 8.81 9.23
CA TRP A 228 8.68 9.66 8.07
C TRP A 228 9.47 10.97 8.13
N GLY A 229 9.58 11.68 7.01
CA GLY A 229 10.62 12.70 6.80
C GLY A 229 10.30 14.14 7.20
N ILE A 230 9.07 14.46 7.65
CA ILE A 230 8.66 15.81 8.05
C ILE A 230 7.60 15.78 9.17
N LEU A 231 7.69 16.71 10.13
CA LEU A 231 6.65 16.91 11.14
C LEU A 231 5.52 17.78 10.58
N ASP A 232 4.27 17.50 10.97
CA ASP A 232 3.12 18.27 10.50
C ASP A 232 3.22 19.77 10.83
N ASP A 233 3.86 20.12 11.97
CA ASP A 233 4.09 21.50 12.41
C ASP A 233 4.99 22.32 11.47
N GLU A 234 5.80 21.65 10.63
CA GLU A 234 6.67 22.30 9.65
C GLU A 234 5.95 22.61 8.32
N ILE A 235 4.70 22.15 8.17
CA ILE A 235 3.92 22.28 6.94
C ILE A 235 2.97 23.47 7.06
N THR A 236 3.15 24.48 6.20
CA THR A 236 2.28 25.68 6.18
C THR A 236 1.45 25.80 4.91
N ILE A 237 1.74 25.00 3.88
CA ILE A 237 0.93 24.97 2.67
C ILE A 237 -0.45 24.37 2.96
N GLU A 238 -1.49 24.93 2.36
CA GLU A 238 -2.86 24.46 2.48
C GLU A 238 -3.11 23.19 1.64
N TYR A 239 -4.21 22.49 1.89
CA TYR A 239 -4.68 21.41 1.02
C TYR A 239 -5.00 21.88 -0.40
N ALA A 240 -5.12 20.93 -1.32
CA ALA A 240 -5.53 21.21 -2.70
C ALA A 240 -6.93 21.83 -2.75
N ASP A 241 -7.13 22.78 -3.65
CA ASP A 241 -8.39 23.51 -3.76
C ASP A 241 -8.74 23.75 -5.23
N SER A 242 -9.57 22.86 -5.75
CA SER A 242 -10.00 22.88 -7.15
C SER A 242 -10.88 24.10 -7.49
N SER A 243 -11.44 24.80 -6.48
CA SER A 243 -12.24 26.01 -6.73
C SER A 243 -11.41 27.21 -7.19
N ARG A 244 -10.08 27.16 -7.00
CA ARG A 244 -9.14 28.18 -7.46
C ARG A 244 -8.84 28.09 -8.95
N LEU A 245 -9.17 26.97 -9.59
CA LEU A 245 -8.87 26.69 -11.00
C LEU A 245 -9.95 27.25 -11.93
N SER A 246 -9.54 27.68 -13.12
CA SER A 246 -10.38 28.32 -14.13
C SER A 246 -10.03 27.84 -15.54
N GLY A 247 -11.00 27.89 -16.46
CA GLY A 247 -10.77 27.61 -17.89
C GLY A 247 -10.15 26.23 -18.14
N ASP A 248 -9.15 26.19 -19.02
CA ASP A 248 -8.48 24.95 -19.42
C ASP A 248 -7.68 24.29 -18.29
N SER A 249 -7.27 25.06 -17.27
CA SER A 249 -6.48 24.53 -16.14
C SER A 249 -7.23 23.48 -15.31
N ILE A 250 -8.56 23.49 -15.33
CA ILE A 250 -9.40 22.49 -14.65
C ILE A 250 -9.13 21.09 -15.21
N MET A 251 -8.83 20.97 -16.50
CA MET A 251 -8.60 19.69 -17.16
C MET A 251 -7.24 19.08 -16.83
N GLU A 252 -6.34 19.84 -16.20
CA GLU A 252 -5.01 19.36 -15.80
C GLU A 252 -5.05 18.50 -14.53
N PHE A 253 -6.12 18.61 -13.73
CA PHE A 253 -6.22 18.01 -12.40
C PHE A 253 -7.51 17.21 -12.24
N PHE A 254 -7.52 16.27 -11.29
CA PHE A 254 -8.74 15.69 -10.75
C PHE A 254 -9.31 16.55 -9.62
N ASP A 255 -10.56 16.31 -9.23
CA ASP A 255 -11.17 16.97 -8.09
C ASP A 255 -10.36 16.72 -6.81
N SER A 256 -10.17 17.76 -6.00
CA SER A 256 -9.28 17.71 -4.83
C SER A 256 -9.87 16.94 -3.66
N GLU A 257 -11.18 16.73 -3.62
CA GLU A 257 -11.87 16.20 -2.44
C GLU A 257 -11.42 14.78 -2.09
N GLU A 258 -11.32 13.88 -3.08
CA GLU A 258 -10.85 12.50 -2.86
C GLU A 258 -9.40 12.48 -2.35
N SER A 259 -8.51 13.27 -2.96
CA SER A 259 -7.12 13.36 -2.54
C SER A 259 -6.96 13.99 -1.15
N ASN A 260 -7.78 14.97 -0.80
CA ASN A 260 -7.75 15.61 0.52
C ASN A 260 -8.25 14.66 1.61
N ALA A 261 -9.31 13.89 1.36
CA ALA A 261 -9.79 12.87 2.29
C ALA A 261 -8.71 11.81 2.57
N HIS A 262 -7.96 11.38 1.55
CA HIS A 262 -6.80 10.49 1.74
C HIS A 262 -5.72 11.12 2.62
N LEU A 263 -5.44 12.41 2.47
CA LEU A 263 -4.43 13.12 3.28
C LEU A 263 -4.85 13.27 4.74
N GLU A 264 -6.11 13.60 4.99
CA GLU A 264 -6.67 13.69 6.35
C GLU A 264 -6.59 12.35 7.08
N LEU A 265 -7.00 11.26 6.42
CA LEU A 265 -6.88 9.91 6.95
C LEU A 265 -5.42 9.54 7.21
N MET A 266 -4.52 9.86 6.28
CA MET A 266 -3.10 9.57 6.43
C MET A 266 -2.48 10.34 7.60
N ARG A 267 -2.91 11.58 7.88
CA ARG A 267 -2.49 12.34 9.07
C ARG A 267 -2.96 11.69 10.36
N LEU A 268 -4.23 11.29 10.44
CA LEU A 268 -4.74 10.53 11.60
C LEU A 268 -3.94 9.24 11.82
N ARG A 269 -3.66 8.50 10.73
CA ARG A 269 -2.81 7.31 10.76
C ARG A 269 -1.40 7.65 11.27
N GLY A 270 -0.77 8.71 10.77
CA GLY A 270 0.54 9.15 11.23
C GLY A 270 0.56 9.42 12.73
N GLN A 271 -0.37 10.23 13.23
CA GLN A 271 -0.49 10.57 14.65
C GLN A 271 -0.65 9.33 15.54
N ALA A 272 -1.54 8.40 15.15
CA ALA A 272 -1.72 7.13 15.84
C ALA A 272 -0.42 6.31 15.88
N TYR A 273 0.27 6.18 14.75
CA TYR A 273 1.52 5.42 14.66
C TYR A 273 2.66 6.05 15.47
N SER A 274 2.89 7.36 15.42
CA SER A 274 3.95 8.00 16.21
C SER A 274 3.65 7.92 17.71
N SER A 275 2.39 8.07 18.11
CA SER A 275 2.00 8.01 19.52
C SER A 275 2.12 6.60 20.09
N LEU A 276 1.69 5.57 19.36
CA LEU A 276 1.64 4.19 19.86
C LEU A 276 2.86 3.38 19.49
N TYR A 277 3.47 3.58 18.33
CA TYR A 277 4.60 2.76 17.86
C TYR A 277 5.88 3.57 17.68
N GLY A 278 5.84 4.89 17.87
CA GLY A 278 7.01 5.75 17.76
C GLY A 278 7.81 5.89 19.05
N TYR A 279 9.12 6.10 18.92
CA TYR A 279 9.97 6.49 20.04
C TYR A 279 9.56 7.86 20.62
N ALA A 280 9.00 8.76 19.80
CA ALA A 280 8.50 10.06 20.27
C ALA A 280 7.49 9.92 21.42
N GLY A 281 6.63 8.91 21.38
CA GLY A 281 5.71 8.59 22.48
C GLY A 281 6.41 8.24 23.80
N THR A 282 7.66 7.77 23.77
CA THR A 282 8.48 7.52 24.98
C THR A 282 9.12 8.78 25.55
N ALA A 283 9.37 9.79 24.71
CA ALA A 283 10.15 10.99 25.07
C ALA A 283 9.27 12.13 25.61
N ILE A 284 8.00 12.21 25.18
CA ILE A 284 7.11 13.34 25.51
C ILE A 284 6.64 13.28 26.98
N ASN A 285 6.68 12.10 27.63
CA ASN A 285 6.35 12.00 29.04
C ASN A 285 7.07 10.79 29.70
N PRO A 286 8.09 11.03 30.55
CA PRO A 286 8.83 9.98 31.25
C PRO A 286 7.96 9.07 32.14
N TYR A 287 6.72 9.48 32.40
CA TYR A 287 5.75 8.75 33.23
C TYR A 287 4.62 8.10 32.42
N SER A 288 4.54 8.32 31.09
CA SER A 288 3.56 7.64 30.24
C SER A 288 4.23 6.54 29.43
N HIS A 289 4.12 5.31 29.92
CA HIS A 289 4.52 4.10 29.19
C HIS A 289 3.45 3.73 28.15
N ILE A 290 3.05 4.66 27.27
CA ILE A 290 1.98 4.44 26.26
C ILE A 290 2.55 3.91 24.94
N SER A 291 3.80 4.25 24.63
CA SER A 291 4.45 3.76 23.42
C SER A 291 4.73 2.26 23.53
N LEU A 292 4.25 1.54 22.54
CA LEU A 292 4.44 0.12 22.30
C LEU A 292 5.75 -0.20 21.56
N PHE A 293 6.60 0.79 21.26
CA PHE A 293 7.82 0.59 20.47
C PHE A 293 8.77 -0.48 21.05
N ASN A 294 8.94 -0.49 22.37
CA ASN A 294 9.70 -1.51 23.10
C ASN A 294 8.80 -2.34 24.03
N PHE A 295 7.49 -2.31 23.81
CA PHE A 295 6.55 -3.06 24.64
C PHE A 295 6.55 -4.51 24.21
N ASP A 296 6.97 -5.38 25.12
CA ASP A 296 6.81 -6.81 24.94
C ASP A 296 5.32 -7.16 25.04
N LEU A 297 4.75 -7.60 23.92
CA LEU A 297 3.35 -8.00 23.78
C LEU A 297 2.97 -9.19 24.66
N GLY A 298 3.94 -9.89 25.27
CA GLY A 298 3.69 -10.85 26.34
C GLY A 298 3.13 -10.20 27.61
N ASN A 299 3.36 -8.90 27.84
CA ASN A 299 2.83 -8.18 28.99
C ASN A 299 1.38 -7.74 28.79
N SER A 300 0.65 -7.60 29.90
CA SER A 300 -0.71 -7.07 29.86
C SER A 300 -0.73 -5.57 29.51
N LEU A 301 -1.64 -5.16 28.63
CA LEU A 301 -1.86 -3.75 28.30
C LEU A 301 -2.41 -3.00 29.53
N SER A 302 -1.79 -1.86 29.84
CA SER A 302 -2.30 -0.95 30.89
C SER A 302 -3.53 -0.17 30.42
N GLN A 303 -4.31 0.38 31.35
CA GLN A 303 -5.46 1.23 31.02
C GLN A 303 -5.08 2.42 30.12
N GLN A 304 -3.89 3.02 30.31
CA GLN A 304 -3.43 4.13 29.48
C GLN A 304 -3.21 3.74 28.01
N HIS A 305 -2.75 2.51 27.75
CA HIS A 305 -2.66 2.00 26.38
C HIS A 305 -4.05 1.90 25.76
N LEU A 306 -4.99 1.29 26.50
CA LEU A 306 -6.34 1.05 26.04
C LEU A 306 -7.08 2.38 25.78
N ASP A 307 -6.97 3.35 26.69
CA ASP A 307 -7.55 4.68 26.53
C ASP A 307 -6.98 5.40 25.29
N LYS A 308 -5.67 5.29 25.05
CA LYS A 308 -5.05 5.93 23.87
C LYS A 308 -5.45 5.25 22.56
N MET A 309 -5.60 3.93 22.58
CA MET A 309 -6.12 3.17 21.44
C MET A 309 -7.57 3.55 21.13
N ASP A 310 -8.40 3.68 22.17
CA ASP A 310 -9.80 4.14 22.01
C ASP A 310 -9.86 5.57 21.48
N GLU A 311 -9.04 6.49 22.00
CA GLU A 311 -8.96 7.88 21.51
C GLU A 311 -8.76 7.94 19.99
N PHE A 312 -7.76 7.21 19.46
CA PHE A 312 -7.52 7.19 18.02
C PHE A 312 -8.60 6.43 17.24
N HIS A 313 -9.16 5.37 17.81
CA HIS A 313 -10.26 4.63 17.18
C HIS A 313 -11.51 5.51 17.04
N GLN A 314 -11.90 6.23 18.10
CA GLN A 314 -13.01 7.19 18.05
C GLN A 314 -12.72 8.34 17.07
N GLY A 315 -11.47 8.82 16.99
CA GLY A 315 -11.07 9.82 16.00
C GLY A 315 -11.26 9.35 14.56
N LEU A 316 -10.91 8.09 14.25
CA LEU A 316 -11.16 7.48 12.95
C LEU A 316 -12.66 7.34 12.66
N VAL A 317 -13.44 6.85 13.62
CA VAL A 317 -14.91 6.72 13.49
C VAL A 317 -15.56 8.09 13.24
N ALA A 318 -15.17 9.13 13.99
CA ALA A 318 -15.67 10.49 13.81
C ALA A 318 -15.33 11.02 12.41
N TRP A 319 -14.07 10.86 11.96
CA TRP A 319 -13.66 11.25 10.62
C TRP A 319 -14.50 10.57 9.53
N GLN A 320 -14.76 9.26 9.64
CA GLN A 320 -15.59 8.54 8.68
C GLN A 320 -17.04 9.05 8.64
N GLN A 321 -17.59 9.46 9.80
CA GLN A 321 -18.94 10.03 9.89
C GLN A 321 -19.04 11.42 9.26
N GLU A 322 -17.97 12.22 9.36
CA GLU A 322 -17.86 13.58 8.82
C GLU A 322 -17.54 13.63 7.32
N LEU A 323 -17.15 12.50 6.72
CA LEU A 323 -16.95 12.40 5.27
C LEU A 323 -18.18 12.88 4.49
N SER A 324 -17.95 13.45 3.31
CA SER A 324 -19.04 13.80 2.41
C SER A 324 -19.79 12.56 1.93
N GLU A 325 -21.08 12.70 1.67
CA GLU A 325 -21.94 11.58 1.25
C GLU A 325 -21.45 10.88 -0.02
N LYS A 326 -20.71 11.58 -0.89
CA LYS A 326 -20.14 10.96 -2.11
C LYS A 326 -18.95 10.03 -1.82
N LEU A 327 -18.27 10.18 -0.69
CA LEU A 327 -17.10 9.38 -0.29
C LEU A 327 -17.46 8.27 0.71
N LYS A 328 -18.68 8.29 1.26
CA LYS A 328 -19.17 7.24 2.17
C LYS A 328 -19.49 5.95 1.41
N LEU A 329 -19.24 4.81 2.05
CA LEU A 329 -19.68 3.52 1.54
C LEU A 329 -21.20 3.42 1.67
N ALA A 330 -21.89 3.39 0.53
CA ALA A 330 -23.32 3.12 0.47
C ALA A 330 -23.57 1.63 0.19
N ARG A 331 -24.45 1.00 0.95
CA ARG A 331 -24.92 -0.37 0.70
C ARG A 331 -26.36 -0.34 0.19
N SER A 332 -26.62 -1.13 -0.85
CA SER A 332 -27.97 -1.40 -1.35
C SER A 332 -28.73 -2.33 -0.40
N LEU A 333 -30.06 -2.39 -0.53
CA LEU A 333 -30.95 -3.28 0.23
C LEU A 333 -30.59 -4.78 0.09
N ASN A 334 -29.92 -5.16 -1.00
CA ASN A 334 -29.41 -6.52 -1.25
C ASN A 334 -27.99 -6.76 -0.72
N GLY A 335 -27.41 -5.79 0.01
CA GLY A 335 -26.04 -5.86 0.53
C GLY A 335 -24.94 -5.46 -0.45
N SER A 336 -25.24 -5.20 -1.73
CA SER A 336 -24.22 -4.80 -2.71
C SER A 336 -23.74 -3.37 -2.47
N MET A 337 -22.43 -3.13 -2.56
CA MET A 337 -21.85 -1.79 -2.47
C MET A 337 -22.25 -0.94 -3.69
N LEU A 338 -22.77 0.26 -3.44
CA LEU A 338 -23.21 1.22 -4.46
C LEU A 338 -22.18 2.34 -4.60
N ASN A 339 -21.99 2.84 -5.83
CA ASN A 339 -21.13 3.97 -6.17
C ASN A 339 -19.67 3.85 -5.69
N LEU A 340 -19.19 2.63 -5.43
CA LEU A 340 -17.81 2.41 -5.06
C LEU A 340 -16.91 2.62 -6.29
N SER A 341 -15.92 3.49 -6.18
CA SER A 341 -14.83 3.64 -7.15
C SER A 341 -13.57 2.96 -6.62
N ARG A 342 -12.56 2.74 -7.46
CA ARG A 342 -11.25 2.22 -7.00
C ARG A 342 -10.61 3.10 -5.92
N VAL A 343 -10.86 4.40 -6.00
CA VAL A 343 -10.29 5.46 -5.16
C VAL A 343 -10.95 5.46 -3.80
N THR A 344 -12.29 5.46 -3.78
CA THR A 344 -13.05 5.35 -2.54
C THR A 344 -12.81 3.99 -1.88
N ALA A 345 -12.66 2.92 -2.66
CA ALA A 345 -12.25 1.62 -2.13
C ALA A 345 -10.87 1.71 -1.45
N ASN A 346 -9.88 2.36 -2.06
CA ASN A 346 -8.56 2.55 -1.47
C ASN A 346 -8.63 3.34 -0.15
N LEU A 347 -9.42 4.42 -0.13
CA LEU A 347 -9.63 5.24 1.07
C LEU A 347 -10.14 4.39 2.24
N HIS A 348 -11.17 3.58 2.01
CA HIS A 348 -11.75 2.72 3.05
C HIS A 348 -10.84 1.53 3.41
N LEU A 349 -10.06 1.00 2.47
CA LEU A 349 -9.03 -0.01 2.77
C LEU A 349 -7.94 0.56 3.70
N ILE A 350 -7.46 1.78 3.46
CA ILE A 350 -6.51 2.45 4.35
C ILE A 350 -7.14 2.71 5.72
N TYR A 351 -8.42 3.08 5.76
CA TYR A 351 -9.16 3.31 6.99
C TYR A 351 -9.22 2.04 7.86
N HIS A 352 -9.73 0.94 7.30
CA HIS A 352 -9.82 -0.32 8.01
C HIS A 352 -8.43 -0.88 8.35
N GLN A 353 -7.46 -0.76 7.45
CA GLN A 353 -6.06 -1.14 7.74
C GLN A 353 -5.50 -0.38 8.96
N THR A 354 -5.82 0.90 9.08
CA THR A 354 -5.38 1.72 10.22
C THR A 354 -5.99 1.20 11.52
N ILE A 355 -7.28 0.88 11.53
CA ILE A 355 -7.96 0.29 12.70
C ILE A 355 -7.35 -1.08 13.05
N LEU A 356 -7.15 -1.94 12.06
CA LEU A 356 -6.61 -3.29 12.28
C LEU A 356 -5.20 -3.26 12.87
N VAL A 357 -4.34 -2.32 12.45
CA VAL A 357 -3.01 -2.16 13.05
C VAL A 357 -3.08 -1.47 14.41
N LEU A 358 -3.96 -0.48 14.56
CA LEU A 358 -4.19 0.22 15.83
C LEU A 358 -4.60 -0.75 16.94
N LEU A 359 -5.55 -1.65 16.64
CA LEU A 359 -6.17 -2.54 17.63
C LEU A 359 -5.50 -3.92 17.77
N ARG A 360 -4.52 -4.24 16.91
CA ARG A 360 -3.78 -5.52 16.98
C ARG A 360 -3.21 -5.85 18.36
N PRO A 361 -2.61 -4.91 19.12
CA PRO A 361 -2.08 -5.22 20.45
C PRO A 361 -3.16 -5.71 21.41
N ALA A 362 -4.39 -5.19 21.31
CA ALA A 362 -5.51 -5.64 22.12
C ALA A 362 -5.91 -7.08 21.78
N LEU A 363 -5.91 -7.47 20.51
CA LEU A 363 -6.17 -8.84 20.10
C LEU A 363 -5.11 -9.82 20.63
N VAL A 364 -3.84 -9.43 20.57
CA VAL A 364 -2.74 -10.22 21.14
C VAL A 364 -2.89 -10.33 22.66
N ASN A 365 -3.29 -9.25 23.32
CA ASN A 365 -3.55 -9.26 24.77
C ASN A 365 -4.66 -10.24 25.16
N ILE A 366 -5.79 -10.23 24.44
CA ILE A 366 -6.89 -11.19 24.65
C ILE A 366 -6.43 -12.62 24.39
N HIS A 367 -5.62 -12.82 23.34
CA HIS A 367 -5.07 -14.13 23.02
C HIS A 367 -4.22 -14.64 24.20
N ASN A 368 -3.32 -13.82 24.75
CA ASN A 368 -2.49 -14.19 25.89
C ASN A 368 -3.31 -14.48 27.15
N ASP A 369 -4.30 -13.65 27.46
CA ASP A 369 -5.24 -13.88 28.59
C ASP A 369 -5.89 -15.26 28.51
N ARG A 370 -6.28 -15.68 27.30
CA ARG A 370 -6.86 -17.02 27.06
C ARG A 370 -5.89 -18.14 27.40
N PHE A 371 -4.61 -18.01 27.03
CA PHE A 371 -3.59 -19.00 27.36
C PHE A 371 -3.31 -19.06 28.86
N GLU A 372 -3.20 -17.90 29.51
CA GLU A 372 -2.99 -17.82 30.95
C GLU A 372 -4.17 -18.40 31.76
N ALA A 373 -5.40 -18.16 31.32
CA ALA A 373 -6.60 -18.67 31.98
C ALA A 373 -6.63 -20.21 32.00
N ARG A 374 -6.10 -20.87 30.96
CA ARG A 374 -6.01 -22.34 30.87
C ARG A 374 -4.80 -22.92 31.63
N SER A 375 -3.69 -22.20 31.74
CA SER A 375 -2.53 -22.68 32.51
C SER A 375 -2.75 -22.54 34.03
N LYS A 376 -3.56 -21.58 34.47
CA LYS A 376 -3.82 -21.25 35.88
C LYS A 376 -5.12 -21.87 36.45
N GLU A 377 -5.55 -23.06 36.00
CA GLU A 377 -6.78 -23.76 36.47
C GLU A 377 -6.95 -23.91 38.01
N HIS A 378 -6.02 -23.44 38.85
CA HIS A 378 -6.06 -23.51 40.31
C HIS A 378 -5.92 -22.17 41.09
N SER A 379 -6.08 -20.99 40.50
CA SER A 379 -6.07 -19.74 41.28
C SER A 379 -7.39 -18.98 41.24
N GLU A 380 -8.20 -19.17 42.28
CA GLU A 380 -9.35 -18.32 42.62
C GLU A 380 -8.88 -16.91 42.99
N THR A 381 -8.50 -16.08 42.00
CA THR A 381 -8.30 -14.65 42.23
C THR A 381 -9.50 -13.85 41.71
N ILE A 382 -9.99 -12.95 42.55
CA ILE A 382 -11.04 -11.99 42.23
C ILE A 382 -10.52 -11.11 41.10
N ASP A 383 -11.33 -10.92 40.06
CA ASP A 383 -10.96 -10.15 38.87
C ASP A 383 -10.86 -8.67 39.25
N ALA A 384 -9.65 -8.20 39.53
CA ALA A 384 -9.42 -6.90 40.16
C ALA A 384 -9.70 -5.70 39.24
N ASN A 385 -9.98 -5.91 37.95
CA ASN A 385 -10.21 -4.83 36.97
C ASN A 385 -11.14 -5.26 35.80
N PRO A 386 -12.48 -5.08 35.92
CA PRO A 386 -13.42 -5.41 34.83
C PRO A 386 -13.44 -4.39 33.68
N GLY A 387 -13.00 -3.14 33.90
CA GLY A 387 -13.01 -2.06 32.89
C GLY A 387 -12.11 -2.31 31.67
N PRO A 388 -10.84 -2.72 31.85
CA PRO A 388 -9.98 -3.11 30.74
C PRO A 388 -10.59 -4.18 29.83
N LYS A 389 -11.26 -5.18 30.43
CA LYS A 389 -11.84 -6.32 29.71
C LYS A 389 -13.01 -5.94 28.82
N SER A 390 -13.87 -5.00 29.24
CA SER A 390 -14.95 -4.50 28.37
C SER A 390 -14.42 -3.73 27.17
N MET A 391 -13.33 -2.97 27.34
CA MET A 391 -12.71 -2.23 26.23
C MET A 391 -12.04 -3.17 25.23
N LEU A 392 -11.31 -4.19 25.73
CA LEU A 392 -10.75 -5.26 24.91
C LEU A 392 -11.82 -5.97 24.06
N ARG A 393 -12.99 -6.28 24.63
CA ARG A 393 -14.11 -6.85 23.87
C ARG A 393 -14.63 -5.89 22.79
N GLY A 394 -14.71 -4.59 23.08
CA GLY A 394 -15.03 -3.57 22.08
C GLY A 394 -14.04 -3.57 20.92
N PHE A 395 -12.74 -3.59 21.23
CA PHE A 395 -11.68 -3.64 20.21
C PHE A 395 -11.67 -4.92 19.40
N TYR A 396 -12.00 -6.06 20.02
CA TYR A 396 -12.17 -7.33 19.32
C TYR A 396 -13.26 -7.24 18.25
N ASN A 397 -14.44 -6.71 18.62
CA ASN A 397 -15.57 -6.56 17.69
C ASN A 397 -15.25 -5.57 16.56
N ALA A 398 -14.67 -4.42 16.88
CA ALA A 398 -14.27 -3.42 15.89
C ALA A 398 -13.22 -3.95 14.89
N SER A 399 -12.30 -4.80 15.38
CA SER A 399 -11.31 -5.46 14.53
C SER A 399 -11.95 -6.47 13.57
N LEU A 400 -12.92 -7.26 14.03
CA LEU A 400 -13.65 -8.20 13.16
C LEU A 400 -14.49 -7.48 12.12
N GLU A 401 -15.19 -6.41 12.51
CA GLU A 401 -15.92 -5.56 11.58
C GLU A 401 -15.00 -4.99 10.49
N SER A 402 -13.86 -4.39 10.89
CA SER A 402 -12.90 -3.85 9.93
C SER A 402 -12.30 -4.91 9.01
N ALA A 403 -12.06 -6.12 9.51
CA ALA A 403 -11.56 -7.23 8.68
C ALA A 403 -12.61 -7.72 7.67
N ARG A 404 -13.89 -7.80 8.07
CA ARG A 404 -15.01 -8.16 7.17
C ARG A 404 -15.25 -7.09 6.10
N GLU A 405 -15.18 -5.81 6.46
CA GLU A 405 -15.28 -4.71 5.49
C GLU A 405 -14.10 -4.74 4.50
N THR A 406 -12.88 -4.99 4.99
CA THR A 406 -11.70 -5.16 4.13
C THR A 406 -11.91 -6.31 3.12
N ALA A 407 -12.41 -7.46 3.57
CA ALA A 407 -12.75 -8.59 2.69
C ALA A 407 -13.77 -8.20 1.62
N SER A 408 -14.85 -7.53 2.04
CA SER A 408 -15.96 -7.11 1.17
C SER A 408 -15.49 -6.14 0.08
N ILE A 409 -14.63 -5.17 0.44
CA ILE A 409 -14.10 -4.19 -0.51
C ILE A 409 -13.16 -4.86 -1.51
N LEU A 410 -12.26 -5.75 -1.06
CA LEU A 410 -11.34 -6.46 -1.95
C LEU A 410 -12.07 -7.43 -2.89
N GLU A 411 -13.11 -8.11 -2.39
CA GLU A 411 -13.97 -8.97 -3.22
C GLU A 411 -14.69 -8.16 -4.29
N TRP A 412 -15.23 -6.99 -3.93
CA TRP A 412 -15.86 -6.09 -4.89
C TRP A 412 -14.86 -5.63 -5.96
N LEU A 413 -13.64 -5.22 -5.56
CA LEU A 413 -12.58 -4.84 -6.49
C LEU A 413 -12.24 -5.98 -7.45
N GLN A 414 -12.16 -7.22 -6.95
CA GLN A 414 -11.90 -8.39 -7.77
C GLN A 414 -13.04 -8.64 -8.77
N TYR A 415 -14.29 -8.62 -8.31
CA TYR A 415 -15.46 -8.85 -9.15
C TYR A 415 -15.59 -7.80 -10.28
N GLN A 416 -15.23 -6.55 -10.01
CA GLN A 416 -15.25 -5.46 -11.01
C GLN A 416 -14.00 -5.44 -11.91
N GLY A 417 -13.01 -6.31 -11.69
CA GLY A 417 -11.73 -6.28 -12.40
C GLY A 417 -10.87 -5.05 -12.08
N ALA A 418 -11.14 -4.38 -10.96
CA ALA A 418 -10.43 -3.19 -10.47
C ALA A 418 -9.36 -3.51 -9.41
N LEU A 419 -9.29 -4.76 -8.94
CA LEU A 419 -8.24 -5.22 -8.04
C LEU A 419 -6.89 -5.21 -8.77
N SER A 420 -5.89 -4.58 -8.15
CA SER A 420 -4.55 -4.52 -8.72
C SER A 420 -3.78 -5.80 -8.42
N THR A 421 -3.62 -6.65 -9.44
CA THR A 421 -3.04 -7.99 -9.30
C THR A 421 -1.63 -7.94 -8.71
N TYR A 422 -0.83 -6.96 -9.11
CA TYR A 422 0.56 -6.75 -8.66
C TYR A 422 0.71 -5.66 -7.58
N SER A 423 -0.41 -5.21 -6.97
CA SER A 423 -0.35 -4.22 -5.88
C SER A 423 0.20 -4.83 -4.61
N TYR A 424 1.24 -4.21 -4.06
CA TYR A 424 1.75 -4.49 -2.72
C TYR A 424 0.69 -4.19 -1.66
N PHE A 425 0.00 -3.05 -1.80
CA PHE A 425 -0.92 -2.55 -0.78
C PHE A 425 -2.18 -3.41 -0.69
N ASP A 426 -2.79 -3.79 -1.83
CA ASP A 426 -3.98 -4.64 -1.85
C ASP A 426 -3.68 -5.99 -1.16
N ALA A 427 -2.49 -6.56 -1.43
CA ALA A 427 -2.01 -7.78 -0.79
C ALA A 427 -1.73 -7.58 0.71
N SER A 428 -1.19 -6.42 1.11
CA SER A 428 -0.91 -6.06 2.52
C SER A 428 -2.19 -5.85 3.35
N TYR A 429 -3.22 -5.24 2.75
CA TYR A 429 -4.54 -5.08 3.38
C TYR A 429 -5.20 -6.44 3.61
N ALA A 430 -5.19 -7.31 2.59
CA ALA A 430 -5.61 -8.70 2.70
C ALA A 430 -4.86 -9.42 3.83
N PHE A 431 -3.52 -9.36 3.82
CA PHE A 431 -2.66 -9.99 4.82
C PHE A 431 -3.00 -9.55 6.25
N THR A 432 -3.20 -8.26 6.46
CA THR A 432 -3.45 -7.70 7.79
C THR A 432 -4.83 -8.10 8.33
N ALA A 433 -5.86 -8.09 7.49
CA ALA A 433 -7.19 -8.57 7.86
C ALA A 433 -7.17 -10.09 8.15
N ALA A 434 -6.44 -10.88 7.36
CA ALA A 434 -6.29 -12.32 7.60
C ALA A 434 -5.62 -12.63 8.94
N ILE A 435 -4.57 -11.89 9.35
CA ILE A 435 -3.94 -12.05 10.68
C ILE A 435 -4.99 -11.92 11.80
N VAL A 436 -5.81 -10.86 11.72
CA VAL A 436 -6.85 -10.59 12.73
C VAL A 436 -7.88 -11.71 12.77
N LEU A 437 -8.36 -12.17 11.61
CA LEU A 437 -9.35 -13.23 11.52
C LEU A 437 -8.80 -14.59 12.00
N HIS A 438 -7.56 -14.94 11.66
CA HIS A 438 -6.90 -16.14 12.19
C HIS A 438 -6.75 -16.09 13.71
N LEU A 439 -6.29 -14.96 14.27
CA LEU A 439 -6.21 -14.78 15.73
C LEU A 439 -7.59 -14.92 16.37
N ALA A 440 -8.61 -14.20 15.85
CA ALA A 440 -9.97 -14.23 16.36
C ALA A 440 -10.58 -15.64 16.35
N LYS A 441 -10.34 -16.42 15.29
CA LYS A 441 -10.77 -17.82 15.17
C LYS A 441 -10.23 -18.70 16.29
N THR A 442 -9.01 -18.47 16.76
CA THR A 442 -8.45 -19.22 17.91
C THR A 442 -9.10 -18.83 19.24
N MET A 443 -9.56 -17.58 19.35
CA MET A 443 -10.23 -17.04 20.53
C MET A 443 -11.73 -17.34 20.56
N ARG A 444 -12.24 -18.15 19.62
CA ARG A 444 -13.65 -18.53 19.54
C ARG A 444 -14.15 -19.05 20.89
N SER A 445 -15.26 -18.49 21.34
CA SER A 445 -15.93 -18.87 22.59
C SER A 445 -15.11 -18.66 23.87
N PHE A 446 -14.04 -17.85 23.85
CA PHE A 446 -13.34 -17.43 25.06
C PHE A 446 -14.24 -16.50 25.90
N VAL A 447 -14.25 -16.69 27.22
CA VAL A 447 -15.16 -15.99 28.14
C VAL A 447 -14.35 -15.28 29.22
N TYR A 448 -14.47 -13.95 29.26
CA TYR A 448 -14.10 -13.19 30.45
C TYR A 448 -15.16 -13.36 31.54
N ARG A 449 -14.74 -13.36 32.82
CA ARG A 449 -15.64 -13.53 33.95
C ARG A 449 -16.73 -12.45 33.93
N ASN A 450 -18.00 -12.86 34.05
CA ASN A 450 -19.19 -11.98 33.97
C ASN A 450 -19.38 -11.23 32.63
N GLN A 451 -18.81 -11.72 31.53
CA GLN A 451 -19.05 -11.22 30.18
C GLN A 451 -19.53 -12.34 29.26
N ASP A 452 -20.13 -12.00 28.12
CA ASP A 452 -20.44 -13.01 27.11
C ASP A 452 -19.19 -13.48 26.39
N ALA A 453 -19.28 -14.65 25.77
CA ALA A 453 -18.22 -15.22 24.98
C ALA A 453 -17.86 -14.34 23.76
N LEU A 454 -16.58 -14.29 23.43
CA LEU A 454 -16.11 -13.75 22.15
C LEU A 454 -16.63 -14.64 21.02
N GLN A 455 -17.42 -14.04 20.12
CA GLN A 455 -18.03 -14.76 19.02
C GLN A 455 -17.16 -14.63 17.77
N PHE A 456 -16.98 -15.75 17.08
CA PHE A 456 -16.43 -15.82 15.74
C PHE A 456 -17.50 -16.49 14.87
N THR A 457 -18.05 -15.73 13.94
CA THR A 457 -19.25 -16.07 13.18
C THR A 457 -18.91 -16.70 11.83
N ASP A 458 -19.93 -17.25 11.15
CA ASP A 458 -19.76 -17.76 9.79
C ASP A 458 -19.39 -16.65 8.79
N GLU A 459 -19.81 -15.40 9.06
CA GLU A 459 -19.40 -14.23 8.26
C GLU A 459 -17.90 -13.95 8.39
N ASP A 460 -17.34 -14.08 9.59
CA ASP A 460 -15.91 -13.91 9.84
C ASP A 460 -15.10 -15.00 9.13
N GLN A 461 -15.60 -16.24 9.13
CA GLN A 461 -14.98 -17.34 8.39
C GLN A 461 -15.04 -17.11 6.88
N ASN A 462 -16.18 -16.67 6.34
CA ASN A 462 -16.32 -16.35 4.92
C ASN A 462 -15.38 -15.21 4.50
N ALA A 463 -15.28 -14.15 5.31
CA ALA A 463 -14.34 -13.05 5.06
C ALA A 463 -12.88 -13.54 5.01
N LEU A 464 -12.51 -14.45 5.92
CA LEU A 464 -11.17 -15.05 5.95
C LEU A 464 -10.91 -15.87 4.67
N ASP A 465 -11.86 -16.70 4.27
CA ASP A 465 -11.73 -17.54 3.07
C ASP A 465 -11.61 -16.69 1.80
N THR A 466 -12.41 -15.62 1.68
CA THR A 466 -12.35 -14.65 0.59
C THR A 466 -10.99 -13.96 0.50
N ILE A 467 -10.49 -13.41 1.61
CA ILE A 467 -9.19 -12.73 1.66
C ILE A 467 -8.04 -13.68 1.29
N CYS A 468 -8.03 -14.89 1.86
CA CYS A 468 -7.01 -15.89 1.55
C CYS A 468 -7.07 -16.32 0.08
N CYS A 469 -8.27 -16.43 -0.50
CA CYS A 469 -8.44 -16.72 -1.92
C CYS A 469 -7.84 -15.61 -2.80
N ILE A 470 -8.16 -14.35 -2.52
CA ILE A 470 -7.63 -13.18 -3.26
C ILE A 470 -6.10 -13.14 -3.18
N LEU A 471 -5.53 -13.27 -1.98
CA LEU A 471 -4.08 -13.23 -1.78
C LEU A 471 -3.39 -14.38 -2.53
N ARG A 472 -3.96 -15.58 -2.49
CA ARG A 472 -3.45 -16.74 -3.23
C ARG A 472 -3.52 -16.53 -4.74
N GLN A 473 -4.57 -15.90 -5.26
CA GLN A 473 -4.67 -15.59 -6.68
C GLN A 473 -3.61 -14.57 -7.11
N GLN A 474 -3.38 -13.51 -6.34
CA GLN A 474 -2.29 -12.56 -6.61
C GLN A 474 -0.92 -13.25 -6.58
N SER A 475 -0.69 -14.11 -5.59
CA SER A 475 0.52 -14.93 -5.45
C SER A 475 0.77 -15.82 -6.68
N LEU A 476 -0.26 -16.54 -7.14
CA LEU A 476 -0.22 -17.39 -8.34
C LEU A 476 -0.02 -16.58 -9.64
N ALA A 477 -0.53 -15.35 -9.71
CA ALA A 477 -0.35 -14.45 -10.83
C ALA A 477 1.08 -13.88 -10.93
N GLY A 478 1.92 -14.09 -9.91
CA GLY A 478 3.32 -13.63 -9.89
C GLY A 478 3.57 -12.40 -9.03
N ASN A 479 2.60 -11.92 -8.25
CA ASN A 479 2.81 -10.85 -7.27
C ASN A 479 3.78 -11.34 -6.16
N VAL A 480 4.99 -10.80 -6.16
CA VAL A 480 6.06 -11.19 -5.22
C VAL A 480 5.70 -10.89 -3.76
N PRO A 481 5.22 -9.67 -3.40
CA PRO A 481 4.71 -9.41 -2.06
C PRO A 481 3.61 -10.38 -1.60
N ALA A 482 2.64 -10.68 -2.47
CA ALA A 482 1.55 -11.60 -2.13
C ALA A 482 2.06 -13.02 -1.83
N LYS A 483 3.06 -13.52 -2.57
CA LYS A 483 3.72 -14.81 -2.26
C LYS A 483 4.35 -14.81 -0.87
N TYR A 484 5.02 -13.72 -0.50
CA TYR A 484 5.62 -13.58 0.83
C TYR A 484 4.53 -13.57 1.92
N PHE A 485 3.49 -12.75 1.78
CA PHE A 485 2.39 -12.69 2.74
C PHE A 485 1.64 -14.02 2.89
N ASP A 486 1.36 -14.69 1.78
CA ASP A 486 0.72 -16.01 1.75
C ASP A 486 1.55 -17.08 2.49
N ARG A 487 2.89 -17.04 2.36
CA ARG A 487 3.79 -17.88 3.16
C ARG A 487 3.72 -17.55 4.65
N GLN A 488 3.72 -16.26 5.00
CA GLN A 488 3.64 -15.81 6.40
C GLN A 488 2.30 -16.17 7.06
N LEU A 489 1.18 -16.14 6.32
CA LEU A 489 -0.12 -16.58 6.85
C LEU A 489 -0.15 -18.08 7.11
N ARG A 490 0.41 -18.91 6.22
CA ARG A 490 0.53 -20.34 6.46
C ARG A 490 1.39 -20.66 7.68
N LEU A 491 2.49 -19.92 7.89
CA LEU A 491 3.31 -20.02 9.10
C LEU A 491 2.50 -19.68 10.35
N LEU A 492 1.79 -18.56 10.33
CA LEU A 492 0.93 -18.14 11.44
C LEU A 492 -0.13 -19.20 11.75
N GLU A 493 -0.82 -19.72 10.74
CA GLU A 493 -1.83 -20.75 10.91
C GLU A 493 -1.25 -22.02 11.52
N ASN A 494 -0.12 -22.51 11.01
CA ASN A 494 0.56 -23.68 11.55
C ASN A 494 0.98 -23.46 13.02
N ASN A 495 1.53 -22.28 13.35
CA ASN A 495 1.95 -21.95 14.71
C ASN A 495 0.73 -21.88 15.66
N LEU A 496 -0.37 -21.27 15.23
CA LEU A 496 -1.60 -21.21 16.01
C LEU A 496 -2.22 -22.61 16.23
N GLN A 497 -2.17 -23.49 15.23
CA GLN A 497 -2.62 -24.87 15.35
C GLN A 497 -1.73 -25.68 16.30
N ALA A 498 -0.40 -25.51 16.21
CA ALA A 498 0.56 -26.15 17.10
C ALA A 498 0.37 -25.68 18.55
N LEU A 499 0.21 -24.38 18.77
CA LEU A 499 -0.13 -23.79 20.07
C LEU A 499 -1.42 -24.38 20.64
N GLN A 500 -2.47 -24.47 19.83
CA GLN A 500 -3.73 -25.05 20.25
C GLN A 500 -3.59 -26.52 20.65
N THR A 501 -2.84 -27.30 19.85
CA THR A 501 -2.59 -28.72 20.12
C THR A 501 -1.77 -28.92 21.39
N ALA A 502 -0.77 -28.08 21.63
CA ALA A 502 0.04 -28.12 22.85
C ALA A 502 -0.80 -27.78 24.10
N LEU A 503 -1.68 -26.79 23.99
CA LEU A 503 -2.60 -26.40 25.05
C LEU A 503 -3.58 -27.52 25.39
N ASP A 504 -4.13 -28.21 24.37
CA ASP A 504 -5.04 -29.34 24.57
C ASP A 504 -4.32 -30.57 25.16
N ASN A 505 -3.00 -30.66 24.98
CA ASN A 505 -2.14 -31.71 25.55
C ASN A 505 -1.51 -31.32 26.90
N HIS A 506 -1.86 -30.17 27.50
CA HIS A 506 -1.29 -29.65 28.75
C HIS A 506 0.24 -29.52 28.75
N VAL A 507 0.86 -29.25 27.59
CA VAL A 507 2.29 -28.99 27.48
C VAL A 507 2.58 -27.56 27.97
N SER A 508 3.66 -27.36 28.73
CA SER A 508 4.08 -26.02 29.15
C SER A 508 4.45 -25.16 27.94
N LEU A 509 4.06 -23.88 27.96
CA LEU A 509 4.45 -22.93 26.91
C LEU A 509 5.98 -22.77 26.81
N ASP A 510 6.70 -22.93 27.93
CA ASP A 510 8.16 -22.86 27.97
C ASP A 510 8.86 -24.02 27.22
N ASP A 511 8.13 -25.12 26.94
CA ASP A 511 8.65 -26.30 26.25
C ASP A 511 8.44 -26.24 24.72
N LEU A 512 7.75 -25.22 24.21
CA LEU A 512 7.45 -25.06 22.79
C LEU A 512 8.58 -24.30 22.07
N ASN A 513 9.43 -25.05 21.37
CA ASN A 513 10.45 -24.45 20.50
C ASN A 513 9.83 -24.16 19.12
N PHE A 514 9.32 -22.95 18.93
CA PHE A 514 8.91 -22.49 17.60
C PHE A 514 10.17 -22.14 16.79
N ASP A 515 10.57 -23.02 15.87
CA ASP A 515 11.55 -22.65 14.85
C ASP A 515 10.92 -21.58 13.94
N LEU A 516 11.21 -20.32 14.23
CA LEU A 516 10.68 -19.13 13.55
C LEU A 516 11.08 -19.05 12.05
N ASP A 517 12.02 -19.87 11.58
CA ASP A 517 12.65 -19.74 10.25
C ASP A 517 12.55 -20.95 9.31
N TYR A 518 11.97 -22.09 9.72
CA TYR A 518 12.03 -23.32 8.91
C TYR A 518 10.76 -23.61 8.10
N LEU A 519 10.62 -22.95 6.95
CA LEU A 519 9.89 -23.52 5.82
C LEU A 519 10.91 -23.87 4.73
N GLY A 520 11.31 -25.13 4.67
CA GLY A 520 12.00 -25.66 3.49
C GLY A 520 11.11 -25.54 2.25
N PRO A 521 11.68 -25.48 1.04
CA PRO A 521 10.95 -25.23 -0.21
C PRO A 521 10.00 -26.36 -0.66
N GLU A 522 9.79 -27.40 0.14
CA GLU A 522 9.01 -28.58 -0.24
C GLU A 522 8.00 -28.96 0.84
N LEU A 523 6.74 -28.58 0.64
CA LEU A 523 5.61 -29.28 1.26
C LEU A 523 4.57 -29.51 0.18
N HIS A 524 4.62 -30.74 -0.35
CA HIS A 524 3.62 -31.29 -1.26
C HIS A 524 2.24 -31.26 -0.62
N SER A 525 1.25 -30.96 -1.46
CA SER A 525 -0.19 -31.02 -1.19
C SER A 525 -0.57 -32.35 -0.52
N LEU A 526 -0.99 -32.30 0.75
CA LEU A 526 -1.73 -33.39 1.37
C LEU A 526 -3.18 -33.37 0.87
N SER A 527 -3.35 -33.85 -0.35
CA SER A 527 -4.63 -34.26 -0.91
C SER A 527 -4.43 -35.53 -1.72
N ASP A 528 -4.07 -36.63 -1.06
CA ASP A 528 -4.17 -37.99 -1.62
C ASP A 528 -4.26 -38.99 -0.46
N ASN A 529 -5.40 -39.00 0.22
CA ASN A 529 -5.89 -40.19 0.91
C ASN A 529 -7.10 -40.68 0.12
N VAL A 530 -6.85 -41.51 -0.88
CA VAL A 530 -7.87 -42.42 -1.44
C VAL A 530 -7.46 -43.82 -1.06
N ASP A 531 -8.22 -44.37 -0.12
CA ASP A 531 -8.25 -45.78 0.24
C ASP A 531 -8.28 -46.67 -1.02
N THR A 532 -7.28 -47.52 -1.16
CA THR A 532 -7.36 -48.71 -2.02
C THR A 532 -6.99 -49.94 -1.20
N SER A 533 -7.95 -50.38 -0.37
CA SER A 533 -7.99 -51.75 0.11
C SER A 533 -8.64 -52.63 -0.96
N LEU A 534 -7.84 -53.47 -1.63
CA LEU A 534 -8.34 -54.59 -2.43
C LEU A 534 -7.88 -55.89 -1.77
N PRO A 535 -8.78 -56.86 -1.51
CA PRO A 535 -8.44 -58.09 -0.84
C PRO A 535 -7.86 -59.12 -1.82
N ALA A 536 -7.03 -59.99 -1.27
CA ALA A 536 -6.41 -61.12 -1.96
C ALA A 536 -7.40 -62.26 -2.26
N GLY A 537 -7.27 -62.84 -3.47
CA GLY A 537 -7.59 -64.23 -3.79
C GLY A 537 -8.91 -64.46 -4.55
N PRO A 538 -9.04 -65.58 -5.29
CA PRO A 538 -8.13 -66.74 -5.34
C PRO A 538 -7.20 -66.79 -6.56
#